data_AF-A0A7X7E2N8-F1
#
_entry.id   AF-A0A7X7E2N8-F1
#
_cell.length_a   1.000
_cell.length_b   1.000
_cell.length_c   1.000
_cell.angle_alpha   90.00
_cell.angle_beta   90.00
_cell.angle_gamma   90.00
#
_symmetry.space_group_name_H-M   'P 1'
#
loop_
_entity.id
_entity.type
_entity.pdbx_description
1 polymer ?
#
loop_
_entity_poly.entity_id
_entity_poly.type
_entity_poly.pdbx_seq_one_letter_code
_entity_poly.pdbx_strand_id
1 'polypeptide(L)'
;MVDTTVDIKTIAEEFARAVAKPARRVNICAGTGCVANGALKVFDALKSKLQQENLPVVVNLIEEGEGAIHISKSGCQGFCQMGPLLTILPENILYTKVKVSDVDQIVDETLKKGTIVDRLLYKDISTGKNCKGTDDIPFYTRQTRRILSLCGNIDPEDIREYIYHDGYAAARRVYCEMTDVEVCNEILKSGLRGRGGGGFPTGKKWDLARVEPGPKKYIICNGDEGDPGAFMNRSVMEGNPHSVIEGMMIAARAIGADEGYVYVRA
;
A
#
# COMPACT_ATOMS: atom_id res chain seq x y z
N MET A 1 16.29 -23.92 22.04
CA MET A 1 15.81 -23.10 20.91
C MET A 1 14.92 -22.04 21.52
N VAL A 2 15.38 -20.79 21.59
CA VAL A 2 14.49 -19.70 22.01
C VAL A 2 13.41 -19.63 20.95
N ASP A 3 12.15 -19.66 21.38
CA ASP A 3 10.97 -19.52 20.55
C ASP A 3 10.92 -18.07 20.04
N THR A 4 11.83 -17.73 19.11
CA THR A 4 11.97 -16.39 18.52
C THR A 4 11.09 -16.26 17.29
N THR A 5 9.84 -16.72 17.37
CA THR A 5 8.86 -16.37 16.34
C THR A 5 8.30 -14.99 16.68
N VAL A 6 8.42 -14.04 15.75
CA VAL A 6 7.83 -12.70 15.92
C VAL A 6 6.32 -12.86 16.06
N ASP A 7 5.76 -12.34 17.15
CA ASP A 7 4.32 -12.38 17.39
C ASP A 7 3.59 -11.31 16.57
N ILE A 8 3.34 -11.66 15.30
CA ILE A 8 2.60 -10.79 14.38
C ILE A 8 1.16 -10.53 14.84
N LYS A 9 0.58 -11.39 15.70
CA LYS A 9 -0.78 -11.18 16.22
C LYS A 9 -0.79 -10.05 17.24
N THR A 10 0.15 -10.07 18.18
CA THR A 10 0.29 -8.97 19.15
C THR A 10 0.54 -7.64 18.45
N ILE A 11 1.40 -7.61 17.42
CA ILE A 11 1.65 -6.39 16.63
C ILE A 11 0.37 -5.90 15.96
N ALA A 12 -0.41 -6.79 15.34
CA ALA A 12 -1.70 -6.42 14.73
C ALA A 12 -2.70 -5.89 15.76
N GLU A 13 -2.81 -6.51 16.94
CA GLU A 13 -3.70 -6.09 18.03
C GLU A 13 -3.30 -4.74 18.65
N GLU A 14 -2.00 -4.47 18.79
CA GLU A 14 -1.47 -3.17 19.19
C GLU A 14 -1.79 -2.09 18.16
N PHE A 15 -1.57 -2.37 16.87
CA PHE A 15 -1.90 -1.43 15.80
C PHE A 15 -3.41 -1.17 15.70
N ALA A 16 -4.24 -2.20 15.84
CA ALA A 16 -5.70 -2.07 15.87
C ALA A 16 -6.17 -1.11 16.97
N ARG A 17 -5.58 -1.22 18.17
CA ARG A 17 -5.85 -0.31 19.29
C ARG A 17 -5.38 1.11 19.00
N ALA A 18 -4.27 1.28 18.30
CA ALA A 18 -3.78 2.61 17.91
C ALA A 18 -4.68 3.27 16.85
N VAL A 19 -5.16 2.52 15.85
CA VAL A 19 -6.03 3.03 14.77
C VAL A 19 -7.45 3.36 15.26
N ALA A 20 -7.91 2.72 16.33
CA ALA A 20 -9.22 3.04 16.93
C ALA A 20 -9.28 4.41 17.62
N LYS A 21 -8.13 5.03 17.93
CA LYS A 21 -8.04 6.32 18.64
C LYS A 21 -8.29 7.56 17.77
N PRO A 22 -7.71 7.69 16.55
CA PRO A 22 -7.96 8.87 15.72
C PRO A 22 -9.40 8.94 15.22
N ALA A 23 -9.98 10.14 15.23
CA ALA A 23 -11.33 10.38 14.73
C ALA A 23 -11.43 10.24 13.20
N ARG A 24 -10.38 10.70 12.49
CA ARG A 24 -10.29 10.65 11.02
C ARG A 24 -8.86 10.38 10.59
N ARG A 25 -8.72 9.70 9.46
CA ARG A 25 -7.44 9.53 8.77
C ARG A 25 -7.48 10.21 7.41
N VAL A 26 -6.51 11.09 7.18
CA VAL A 26 -6.29 11.81 5.93
C VAL A 26 -5.06 11.22 5.23
N ASN A 27 -5.29 10.53 4.13
CA ASN A 27 -4.26 9.89 3.33
C ASN A 27 -3.96 10.75 2.10
N ILE A 28 -2.72 11.22 1.99
CA ILE A 28 -2.26 11.98 0.83
C ILE A 28 -1.41 11.06 -0.04
N CYS A 29 -1.80 10.90 -1.30
CA CYS A 29 -1.06 10.04 -2.24
C CYS A 29 0.36 10.60 -2.45
N ALA A 30 1.35 9.83 -2.04
CA ALA A 30 2.77 10.13 -2.17
C ALA A 30 3.46 9.32 -3.29
N GLY A 31 2.67 8.68 -4.18
CA GLY A 31 3.23 8.10 -5.41
C GLY A 31 3.82 9.17 -6.32
N THR A 32 4.87 8.81 -7.06
CA THR A 32 5.66 9.74 -7.90
C THR A 32 4.81 10.74 -8.73
N GLY A 33 3.72 10.29 -9.35
CA GLY A 33 2.84 11.15 -10.14
C GLY A 33 2.11 12.24 -9.32
N CYS A 34 1.69 11.94 -8.09
CA CYS A 34 1.08 12.93 -7.20
C CYS A 34 2.13 13.86 -6.58
N VAL A 35 3.31 13.33 -6.23
CA VAL A 35 4.44 14.13 -5.75
C VAL A 35 4.86 15.17 -6.79
N ALA A 36 4.98 14.77 -8.05
CA ALA A 36 5.30 15.67 -9.16
C ALA A 36 4.25 16.80 -9.32
N ASN A 37 3.00 16.55 -8.95
CA ASN A 37 1.91 17.54 -8.96
C ASN A 37 1.77 18.32 -7.64
N GLY A 38 2.71 18.17 -6.69
CA GLY A 38 2.77 18.97 -5.46
C GLY A 38 2.08 18.36 -4.24
N ALA A 39 1.81 17.05 -4.22
CA ALA A 39 1.16 16.38 -3.08
C ALA A 39 1.88 16.60 -1.74
N LEU A 40 3.20 16.59 -1.72
CA LEU A 40 3.97 16.83 -0.48
C LEU A 40 3.76 18.25 0.07
N LYS A 41 3.63 19.24 -0.80
CA LYS A 41 3.31 20.62 -0.38
C LYS A 41 1.92 20.71 0.23
N VAL A 42 0.95 19.94 -0.29
CA VAL A 42 -0.39 19.84 0.30
C VAL A 42 -0.33 19.19 1.67
N PHE A 43 0.47 18.13 1.83
CA PHE A 43 0.69 17.48 3.13
C PHE A 43 1.26 18.46 4.16
N ASP A 44 2.33 19.17 3.81
CA ASP A 44 2.97 20.13 4.72
C ASP A 44 2.04 21.29 5.10
N ALA A 45 1.28 21.81 4.12
CA ALA A 45 0.30 22.87 4.34
C ALA A 45 -0.86 22.40 5.24
N LEU A 46 -1.37 21.18 5.00
CA LEU A 46 -2.44 20.61 5.82
C LEU A 46 -1.98 20.39 7.27
N LYS A 47 -0.79 19.81 7.45
CA LYS A 47 -0.20 19.62 8.78
C LYS A 47 -0.06 20.96 9.51
N SER A 48 0.50 21.97 8.85
CA SER A 48 0.69 23.30 9.43
C SER A 48 -0.63 23.96 9.82
N LYS A 49 -1.65 23.89 8.95
CA LYS A 49 -2.97 24.48 9.19
C LYS A 49 -3.68 23.80 10.36
N LEU A 50 -3.69 22.47 10.43
CA LEU A 50 -4.33 21.77 11.54
C LEU A 50 -3.67 22.10 12.88
N GLN A 51 -2.34 22.25 12.91
CA GLN A 51 -1.61 22.70 14.10
C GLN A 51 -1.96 24.14 14.49
N GLN A 52 -2.09 25.07 13.53
CA GLN A 52 -2.51 26.46 13.78
C GLN A 52 -3.92 26.57 14.36
N GLU A 53 -4.82 25.69 13.92
CA GLU A 53 -6.21 25.63 14.39
C GLU A 53 -6.37 24.86 15.72
N ASN A 54 -5.25 24.47 16.36
CA ASN A 54 -5.21 23.66 17.58
C ASN A 54 -6.00 22.34 17.49
N LEU A 55 -6.09 21.77 16.28
CA LEU A 55 -6.66 20.44 16.11
C LEU A 55 -5.59 19.39 16.47
N PRO A 56 -5.93 18.37 17.28
CA PRO A 56 -4.98 17.31 17.60
C PRO A 56 -4.62 16.54 16.32
N VAL A 57 -3.34 16.53 15.96
CA VAL A 57 -2.82 15.87 14.74
C VAL A 57 -1.78 14.84 15.13
N VAL A 58 -1.94 13.64 14.56
CA VAL A 58 -0.96 12.56 14.68
C VAL A 58 -0.41 12.28 13.29
N VAL A 59 0.90 12.05 13.18
CA VAL A 59 1.55 11.70 11.89
C VAL A 59 2.04 10.26 11.90
N ASN A 60 2.34 9.73 13.09
CA ASN A 60 2.73 8.34 13.29
C ASN A 60 1.82 7.71 14.34
N LEU A 61 1.35 6.50 14.08
CA LEU A 61 0.52 5.74 15.01
C LEU A 61 1.42 4.98 15.99
N ILE A 62 2.00 5.67 16.97
CA ILE A 62 2.85 5.03 17.99
C ILE A 62 2.19 5.04 19.37
N GLU A 63 1.53 6.14 19.77
CA GLU A 63 0.53 6.20 20.85
C GLU A 63 0.15 7.67 21.02
N GLU A 64 -0.96 8.11 20.43
CA GLU A 64 -1.41 9.51 20.54
C GLU A 64 -2.92 9.58 20.83
N GLY A 65 -3.34 10.73 21.37
CA GLY A 65 -4.61 10.92 22.09
C GLY A 65 -5.88 10.62 21.29
N GLU A 66 -6.95 10.30 22.01
CA GLU A 66 -8.27 10.03 21.45
C GLU A 66 -8.82 11.25 20.69
N GLY A 67 -9.44 11.00 19.54
CA GLY A 67 -10.13 12.04 18.75
C GLY A 67 -9.23 12.84 17.81
N ALA A 68 -7.95 12.50 17.70
CA ALA A 68 -7.01 13.20 16.82
C ALA A 68 -7.22 12.91 15.32
N ILE A 69 -6.75 13.81 14.46
CA ILE A 69 -6.71 13.62 13.00
C ILE A 69 -5.37 13.00 12.64
N HIS A 70 -5.38 11.78 12.11
CA HIS A 70 -4.19 11.14 11.57
C HIS A 70 -3.94 11.63 10.15
N ILE A 71 -2.76 12.19 9.88
CA ILE A 71 -2.32 12.47 8.50
C ILE A 71 -1.19 11.51 8.16
N SER A 72 -1.36 10.72 7.10
CA SER A 72 -0.32 9.85 6.57
C SER A 72 -0.09 10.08 5.08
N LYS A 73 1.15 9.87 4.66
CA LYS A 73 1.47 9.65 3.25
C LYS A 73 1.00 8.23 2.92
N SER A 74 0.39 8.04 1.76
CA SER A 74 0.13 6.70 1.25
C SER A 74 0.85 6.43 -0.06
N GLY A 75 0.92 5.16 -0.44
CA GLY A 75 1.43 4.75 -1.74
C GLY A 75 0.64 5.32 -2.93
N CYS A 76 1.02 4.89 -4.13
CA CYS A 76 0.28 5.23 -5.34
C CYS A 76 -1.18 4.72 -5.26
N GLN A 77 -2.15 5.64 -5.30
CA GLN A 77 -3.57 5.30 -5.34
C GLN A 77 -4.06 4.93 -6.76
N GLY A 78 -3.32 5.30 -7.80
CA GLY A 78 -3.48 4.84 -9.18
C GLY A 78 -4.17 5.83 -10.13
N PHE A 79 -5.03 6.73 -9.65
CA PHE A 79 -5.73 7.68 -10.53
C PHE A 79 -4.90 8.95 -10.81
N CYS A 80 -3.70 8.76 -11.37
CA CYS A 80 -2.66 9.80 -11.52
C CYS A 80 -3.14 11.05 -12.29
N GLN A 81 -4.04 10.89 -13.27
CA GLN A 81 -4.63 12.01 -14.03
C GLN A 81 -5.42 12.99 -13.14
N MET A 82 -5.91 12.50 -12.00
CA MET A 82 -6.69 13.26 -11.03
C MET A 82 -5.86 13.63 -9.79
N GLY A 83 -4.55 13.41 -9.80
CA GLY A 83 -3.66 13.78 -8.70
C GLY A 83 -3.44 15.31 -8.59
N PRO A 84 -3.03 15.83 -7.41
CA PRO A 84 -2.87 15.12 -6.13
C PRO A 84 -4.19 14.60 -5.55
N LEU A 85 -4.13 13.40 -4.96
CA LEU A 85 -5.28 12.71 -4.37
C LEU A 85 -5.20 12.80 -2.84
N LEU A 86 -6.33 13.11 -2.21
CA LEU A 86 -6.49 13.16 -0.76
C LEU A 86 -7.73 12.35 -0.38
N THR A 87 -7.53 11.30 0.41
CA THR A 87 -8.59 10.40 0.88
C THR A 87 -8.85 10.65 2.36
N ILE A 88 -10.11 10.75 2.76
CA ILE A 88 -10.52 10.90 4.16
C ILE A 88 -11.31 9.66 4.57
N LEU A 89 -10.85 8.99 5.62
CA LEU A 89 -11.46 7.81 6.24
C LEU A 89 -12.00 8.17 7.63
N PRO A 90 -13.09 7.52 8.08
CA PRO A 90 -13.78 6.37 7.47
C PRO A 90 -14.83 6.73 6.39
N GLU A 91 -15.09 8.02 6.14
CA GLU A 91 -16.16 8.45 5.23
C GLU A 91 -15.93 8.07 3.75
N ASN A 92 -14.74 7.59 3.40
CA ASN A 92 -14.30 7.26 2.05
C ASN A 92 -14.50 8.42 1.07
N ILE A 93 -14.09 9.63 1.47
CA ILE A 93 -14.15 10.82 0.63
C ILE A 93 -12.83 10.92 -0.15
N LEU A 94 -12.89 10.97 -1.48
CA LEU A 94 -11.74 11.18 -2.34
C LEU A 94 -11.79 12.56 -3.00
N TYR A 95 -10.89 13.44 -2.58
CA TYR A 95 -10.64 14.71 -3.26
C TYR A 95 -9.57 14.56 -4.33
N THR A 96 -9.85 15.18 -5.47
CA THR A 96 -9.03 15.13 -6.67
C THR A 96 -8.46 16.50 -7.00
N LYS A 97 -7.27 16.51 -7.63
CA LYS A 97 -6.54 17.71 -8.06
C LYS A 97 -6.37 18.74 -6.94
N VAL A 98 -6.16 18.26 -5.72
CA VAL A 98 -6.05 19.10 -4.53
C VAL A 98 -4.80 19.98 -4.63
N LYS A 99 -4.97 21.26 -4.33
CA LYS A 99 -3.90 22.27 -4.29
C LYS A 99 -3.73 22.79 -2.87
N VAL A 100 -2.59 23.44 -2.62
CA VAL A 100 -2.32 24.13 -1.34
C VAL A 100 -3.41 25.16 -1.03
N SER A 101 -3.94 25.86 -2.03
CA SER A 101 -5.05 26.82 -1.86
C SER A 101 -6.36 26.21 -1.40
N ASP A 102 -6.52 24.88 -1.49
CA ASP A 102 -7.74 24.18 -1.10
C ASP A 102 -7.70 23.74 0.37
N VAL A 103 -6.52 23.78 1.01
CA VAL A 103 -6.29 23.26 2.37
C VAL A 103 -7.19 23.93 3.40
N ASP A 104 -7.30 25.26 3.38
CA ASP A 104 -8.16 26.00 4.32
C ASP A 104 -9.61 25.53 4.22
N GLN A 105 -10.13 25.39 2.99
CA GLN A 105 -11.50 24.93 2.77
C GLN A 105 -11.71 23.49 3.23
N ILE A 106 -10.76 22.59 2.97
CA ILE A 106 -10.84 21.18 3.40
C ILE A 106 -10.87 21.09 4.93
N VAL A 107 -10.02 21.86 5.60
CA VAL A 107 -9.98 21.89 7.07
C VAL A 107 -11.28 22.42 7.64
N ASP A 108 -11.73 23.58 7.14
CA ASP A 108 -12.87 24.28 7.72
C ASP A 108 -14.22 23.63 7.40
N GLU A 109 -14.42 23.15 6.17
CA GLU A 109 -15.68 22.52 5.77
C GLU A 109 -15.70 21.03 6.10
N THR A 110 -14.66 20.29 5.73
CA THR A 110 -14.69 18.82 5.84
C THR A 110 -14.21 18.36 7.20
N LEU A 111 -13.00 18.74 7.62
CA LEU A 111 -12.41 18.19 8.84
C LEU A 111 -13.09 18.72 10.12
N LYS A 112 -13.53 19.99 10.14
CA LYS A 112 -14.25 20.56 11.29
C LYS A 112 -15.76 20.36 11.24
N LYS A 113 -16.43 20.67 10.12
CA LYS A 113 -17.90 20.64 10.03
C LYS A 113 -18.47 19.32 9.47
N GLY A 114 -17.64 18.46 8.88
CA GLY A 114 -18.10 17.23 8.23
C GLY A 114 -18.81 17.44 6.89
N THR A 115 -18.69 18.63 6.29
CA THR A 115 -19.32 18.96 5.01
C THR A 115 -18.39 18.66 3.84
N ILE A 116 -18.92 18.08 2.76
CA ILE A 116 -18.14 17.70 1.58
C ILE A 116 -17.92 18.92 0.67
N VAL A 117 -16.69 19.12 0.22
CA VAL A 117 -16.35 20.12 -0.79
C VAL A 117 -16.61 19.55 -2.21
N ASP A 118 -17.83 19.74 -2.72
CA ASP A 118 -18.29 19.16 -4.00
C ASP A 118 -17.37 19.44 -5.19
N ARG A 119 -16.78 20.63 -5.28
CA ARG A 119 -15.88 21.00 -6.39
C ARG A 119 -14.59 20.17 -6.46
N LEU A 120 -14.22 19.52 -5.36
CA LEU A 120 -13.02 18.68 -5.27
C LEU A 120 -13.31 17.20 -5.54
N LEU A 121 -14.59 16.82 -5.56
CA LEU A 121 -14.99 15.46 -5.92
C LEU A 121 -14.73 15.17 -7.40
N TYR A 122 -14.49 13.91 -7.71
CA TYR A 122 -14.47 13.46 -9.10
C TYR A 122 -15.87 13.63 -9.70
N LYS A 123 -15.95 14.28 -10.87
CA LYS A 123 -17.19 14.36 -11.64
C LYS A 123 -17.14 13.35 -12.76
N ASP A 124 -18.05 12.38 -12.75
CA ASP A 124 -18.18 11.40 -13.82
C ASP A 124 -18.61 12.10 -15.11
N ILE A 125 -17.78 11.98 -16.13
CA ILE A 125 -17.96 12.61 -17.44
C ILE A 125 -19.24 12.07 -18.12
N SER A 126 -19.59 10.81 -17.88
CA SER A 126 -20.72 10.16 -18.55
C SER A 126 -22.07 10.53 -17.94
N THR A 127 -22.13 10.69 -16.61
CA THR A 127 -23.38 10.96 -15.88
C THR A 127 -23.50 12.40 -15.39
N GLY A 128 -22.39 13.16 -15.38
CA GLY A 128 -22.31 14.50 -14.82
C GLY A 128 -22.41 14.54 -13.29
N LYS A 129 -22.43 13.40 -12.61
CA LYS A 129 -22.58 13.30 -11.16
C LYS A 129 -21.23 13.37 -10.44
N ASN A 130 -21.24 13.97 -9.26
CA ASN A 130 -20.10 13.90 -8.35
C ASN A 130 -20.05 12.52 -7.70
N CYS A 131 -18.85 11.95 -7.65
CA CYS A 131 -18.55 10.69 -7.00
C CYS A 131 -17.80 10.99 -5.69
N LYS A 132 -18.30 10.46 -4.58
CA LYS A 132 -17.76 10.66 -3.24
C LYS A 132 -16.39 10.03 -3.06
N GLY A 133 -16.16 8.83 -3.60
CA GLY A 133 -15.03 7.99 -3.19
C GLY A 133 -14.69 6.87 -4.16
N THR A 134 -13.90 5.89 -3.71
CA THR A 134 -13.49 4.77 -4.57
C THR A 134 -14.66 3.86 -4.97
N ASP A 135 -15.73 3.85 -4.19
CA ASP A 135 -16.86 2.93 -4.37
C ASP A 135 -17.85 3.36 -5.46
N ASP A 136 -17.78 4.61 -5.91
CA ASP A 136 -18.66 5.15 -6.96
C ASP A 136 -17.93 5.71 -8.18
N ILE A 137 -16.62 5.95 -8.09
CA ILE A 137 -15.80 6.37 -9.22
C ILE A 137 -15.61 5.21 -10.22
N PRO A 138 -16.05 5.32 -11.49
CA PRO A 138 -15.93 4.25 -12.49
C PRO A 138 -14.51 3.75 -12.74
N PHE A 139 -13.49 4.60 -12.54
CA PHE A 139 -12.09 4.21 -12.62
C PHE A 139 -11.78 3.08 -11.65
N TYR A 140 -12.27 3.13 -10.41
CA TYR A 140 -11.97 2.15 -9.37
C TYR A 140 -12.95 0.96 -9.39
N THR A 141 -14.25 1.21 -9.54
CA THR A 141 -15.29 0.17 -9.46
C THR A 141 -15.19 -0.89 -10.57
N ARG A 142 -14.49 -0.58 -11.67
CA ARG A 142 -14.22 -1.50 -12.78
C ARG A 142 -12.90 -2.27 -12.64
N GLN A 143 -12.20 -2.13 -11.52
CA GLN A 143 -10.92 -2.81 -11.28
C GLN A 143 -11.05 -3.93 -10.24
N THR A 144 -10.31 -5.01 -10.47
CA THR A 144 -10.06 -6.04 -9.45
C THR A 144 -8.66 -5.86 -8.89
N ARG A 145 -8.53 -5.07 -7.83
CA ARG A 145 -7.23 -4.74 -7.22
C ARG A 145 -6.74 -5.86 -6.30
N ARG A 146 -6.12 -6.90 -6.86
CA ARG A 146 -5.54 -8.01 -6.06
C ARG A 146 -4.20 -7.66 -5.43
N ILE A 147 -3.24 -7.23 -6.25
CA ILE A 147 -1.88 -6.84 -5.79
C ILE A 147 -1.88 -5.42 -5.22
N LEU A 148 -2.72 -4.55 -5.76
CA LEU A 148 -2.79 -3.13 -5.39
C LEU A 148 -3.89 -2.82 -4.36
N SER A 149 -4.42 -3.83 -3.66
CA SER A 149 -5.52 -3.67 -2.69
C SER A 149 -5.15 -2.72 -1.55
N LEU A 150 -3.94 -2.87 -1.02
CA LEU A 150 -3.42 -2.03 0.08
C LEU A 150 -2.73 -0.75 -0.41
N CYS A 151 -2.27 -0.72 -1.67
CA CYS A 151 -1.61 0.45 -2.24
C CYS A 151 -2.53 1.67 -2.21
N GLY A 152 -2.10 2.70 -1.47
CA GLY A 152 -2.84 3.95 -1.31
C GLY A 152 -3.73 4.02 -0.06
N ASN A 153 -3.96 2.88 0.60
CA ASN A 153 -4.77 2.76 1.81
C ASN A 153 -3.93 2.64 3.09
N ILE A 154 -2.69 2.14 2.96
CA ILE A 154 -1.73 2.00 4.04
C ILE A 154 -0.60 3.03 3.95
N ASP A 155 0.08 3.27 5.08
CA ASP A 155 1.41 3.87 5.09
C ASP A 155 2.46 2.83 4.69
N PRO A 156 3.17 3.01 3.56
CA PRO A 156 4.17 2.04 3.11
C PRO A 156 5.40 1.93 4.01
N GLU A 157 5.63 2.90 4.90
CA GLU A 157 6.79 2.95 5.81
C GLU A 157 6.49 2.29 7.17
N ASP A 158 5.23 1.92 7.46
CA ASP A 158 4.84 1.28 8.73
C ASP A 158 4.57 -0.23 8.56
N ILE A 159 5.54 -1.04 8.98
CA ILE A 159 5.43 -2.50 8.97
C ILE A 159 4.24 -3.03 9.79
N ARG A 160 3.85 -2.32 10.86
CA ARG A 160 2.79 -2.76 11.77
C ARG A 160 1.43 -2.65 11.09
N GLU A 161 1.27 -1.64 10.23
CA GLU A 161 0.08 -1.49 9.41
C GLU A 161 -0.04 -2.63 8.38
N TYR A 162 1.07 -3.00 7.72
CA TYR A 162 1.06 -4.15 6.82
C TYR A 162 0.67 -5.44 7.56
N ILE A 163 1.24 -5.67 8.76
CA ILE A 163 0.90 -6.82 9.62
C ILE A 163 -0.57 -6.81 10.04
N TYR A 164 -1.11 -5.64 10.40
CA TYR A 164 -2.54 -5.47 10.73
C TYR A 164 -3.46 -5.90 9.58
N HIS A 165 -3.01 -5.72 8.34
CA HIS A 165 -3.71 -6.17 7.12
C HIS A 165 -3.31 -7.59 6.67
N ASP A 166 -3.07 -8.50 7.62
CA ASP A 166 -2.66 -9.90 7.40
C ASP A 166 -1.27 -10.07 6.73
N GLY A 167 -0.48 -9.00 6.67
CA GLY A 167 0.87 -9.04 6.14
C GLY A 167 1.78 -9.99 6.93
N TYR A 168 2.67 -10.68 6.21
CA TYR A 168 3.55 -11.74 6.74
C TYR A 168 2.87 -13.00 7.25
N ALA A 169 1.54 -13.07 7.30
CA ALA A 169 0.83 -14.27 7.72
C ALA A 169 1.09 -15.45 6.75
N ALA A 170 1.16 -15.18 5.45
CA ALA A 170 1.44 -16.20 4.45
C ALA A 170 2.90 -16.68 4.54
N ALA A 171 3.86 -15.77 4.70
CA ALA A 171 5.24 -16.15 4.95
C ALA A 171 5.38 -16.99 6.23
N ARG A 172 4.76 -16.58 7.34
CA ARG A 172 4.77 -17.36 8.58
C ARG A 172 4.25 -18.78 8.36
N ARG A 173 3.09 -18.94 7.72
CA ARG A 173 2.55 -20.28 7.38
C ARG A 173 3.53 -21.10 6.54
N VAL A 174 4.11 -20.50 5.50
CA VAL A 174 5.06 -21.15 4.60
C VAL A 174 6.32 -21.63 5.32
N TYR A 175 6.85 -20.86 6.28
CA TYR A 175 8.04 -21.27 7.05
C TYR A 175 7.75 -22.25 8.18
N CYS A 176 6.60 -22.14 8.85
CA CYS A 176 6.28 -22.93 10.03
C CYS A 176 5.55 -24.24 9.71
N GLU A 177 4.77 -24.29 8.62
CA GLU A 177 3.76 -25.33 8.40
C GLU A 177 3.91 -26.05 7.05
N MET A 178 4.76 -25.54 6.13
CA MET A 178 4.88 -26.08 4.78
C MET A 178 6.32 -26.53 4.46
N THR A 179 6.41 -27.60 3.67
CA THR A 179 7.61 -28.04 2.97
C THR A 179 7.85 -27.23 1.70
N ASP A 180 9.09 -27.22 1.21
CA ASP A 180 9.48 -26.58 -0.06
C ASP A 180 8.66 -27.11 -1.26
N VAL A 181 8.43 -28.43 -1.31
CA VAL A 181 7.59 -29.11 -2.31
C VAL A 181 6.14 -28.62 -2.27
N GLU A 182 5.55 -28.52 -1.08
CA GLU A 182 4.16 -28.04 -0.93
C GLU A 182 4.01 -26.59 -1.40
N VAL A 183 4.98 -25.73 -1.10
CA VAL A 183 4.97 -24.33 -1.54
C VAL A 183 5.02 -24.24 -3.07
N CYS A 184 5.95 -24.96 -3.71
CA CYS A 184 6.03 -25.00 -5.18
C CYS A 184 4.74 -25.50 -5.82
N ASN A 185 4.13 -26.55 -5.25
CA ASN A 185 2.87 -27.11 -5.73
C ASN A 185 1.69 -26.15 -5.54
N GLU A 186 1.61 -25.44 -4.43
CA GLU A 186 0.55 -24.45 -4.17
C GLU A 186 0.61 -23.31 -5.20
N ILE A 187 1.81 -22.78 -5.46
CA ILE A 187 2.01 -21.75 -6.49
C ILE A 187 1.72 -22.28 -7.88
N LEU A 188 2.06 -23.53 -8.18
CA LEU A 188 1.72 -24.15 -9.46
C LEU A 188 0.19 -24.29 -9.63
N LYS A 189 -0.51 -24.77 -8.61
CA LYS A 189 -1.98 -24.90 -8.59
C LYS A 189 -2.70 -23.55 -8.74
N SER A 190 -2.13 -22.47 -8.22
CA SER A 190 -2.68 -21.12 -8.37
C SER A 190 -2.74 -20.62 -9.82
N GLY A 191 -1.98 -21.25 -10.74
CA GLY A 191 -1.86 -20.82 -12.12
C GLY A 191 -1.03 -19.54 -12.30
N LEU A 192 -0.26 -19.12 -11.29
CA LEU A 192 0.57 -17.91 -11.38
C LEU A 192 1.64 -18.03 -12.48
N ARG A 193 1.66 -17.07 -13.38
CA ARG A 193 2.63 -16.95 -14.47
C ARG A 193 3.51 -15.71 -14.27
N GLY A 194 4.74 -15.78 -14.77
CA GLY A 194 5.68 -14.65 -14.72
C GLY A 194 5.08 -13.39 -15.35
N ARG A 195 5.10 -12.28 -14.60
CA ARG A 195 4.48 -11.00 -14.99
C ARG A 195 5.40 -10.04 -15.74
N GLY A 196 6.68 -10.37 -15.89
CA GLY A 196 7.63 -9.62 -16.73
C GLY A 196 7.60 -10.00 -18.22
N GLY A 197 6.45 -10.35 -18.77
CA GLY A 197 6.26 -10.65 -20.20
C GLY A 197 6.36 -12.12 -20.60
N GLY A 198 7.39 -12.86 -20.15
CA GLY A 198 7.64 -14.24 -20.60
C GLY A 198 6.57 -15.28 -20.19
N GLY A 199 5.75 -15.00 -19.17
CA GLY A 199 4.59 -15.82 -18.84
C GLY A 199 4.88 -17.28 -18.45
N PHE A 200 6.10 -17.60 -18.04
CA PHE A 200 6.44 -18.97 -17.60
C PHE A 200 5.72 -19.30 -16.28
N PRO A 201 5.21 -20.54 -16.07
CA PRO A 201 4.56 -20.92 -14.81
C PRO A 201 5.51 -20.80 -13.62
N THR A 202 5.12 -19.99 -12.63
CA THR A 202 6.00 -19.58 -11.52
C THR A 202 6.34 -20.77 -10.62
N GLY A 203 5.35 -21.59 -10.24
CA GLY A 203 5.58 -22.77 -9.41
C GLY A 203 6.52 -23.79 -10.08
N LYS A 204 6.42 -23.95 -11.40
CA LYS A 204 7.35 -24.80 -12.17
C LYS A 204 8.77 -24.24 -12.17
N LYS A 205 8.92 -22.92 -12.31
CA LYS A 205 10.24 -22.26 -12.24
C LYS A 205 10.90 -22.47 -10.88
N TRP A 206 10.13 -22.33 -9.81
CA TRP A 206 10.62 -22.54 -8.45
C TRP A 206 11.01 -24.00 -8.23
N ASP A 207 10.19 -24.96 -8.67
CA ASP A 207 10.49 -26.38 -8.51
C ASP A 207 11.77 -26.80 -9.25
N LEU A 208 11.99 -26.28 -10.46
CA LEU A 208 13.25 -26.48 -11.20
C LEU A 208 14.47 -25.97 -10.41
N ALA A 209 14.37 -24.79 -9.80
CA ALA A 209 15.45 -24.25 -8.97
C ALA A 209 15.63 -25.01 -7.64
N ARG A 210 14.54 -25.55 -7.09
CA ARG A 210 14.52 -26.33 -5.85
C ARG A 210 15.25 -27.67 -6.01
N VAL A 211 15.05 -28.39 -7.12
CA VAL A 211 15.69 -29.70 -7.36
C VAL A 211 17.14 -29.59 -7.81
N GLU A 212 17.55 -28.43 -8.34
CA GLU A 212 18.93 -28.22 -8.77
C GLU A 212 19.90 -28.32 -7.57
N PRO A 213 20.95 -29.16 -7.65
CA PRO A 213 21.95 -29.24 -6.60
C PRO A 213 22.80 -27.97 -6.55
N GLY A 214 23.10 -27.50 -5.35
CA GLY A 214 23.98 -26.36 -5.16
C GLY A 214 24.06 -25.98 -3.69
N PRO A 215 25.23 -25.57 -3.18
CA PRO A 215 25.39 -25.19 -1.79
C PRO A 215 24.70 -23.85 -1.45
N LYS A 216 24.34 -23.07 -2.48
CA LYS A 216 23.78 -21.72 -2.33
C LYS A 216 22.74 -21.45 -3.42
N LYS A 217 21.64 -20.81 -3.03
CA LYS A 217 20.55 -20.41 -3.92
C LYS A 217 20.13 -18.98 -3.60
N TYR A 218 19.60 -18.29 -4.59
CA TYR A 218 19.28 -16.87 -4.50
C TYR A 218 17.87 -16.59 -5.00
N ILE A 219 17.21 -15.61 -4.40
CA ILE A 219 16.02 -14.96 -4.97
C ILE A 219 16.43 -13.61 -5.55
N ILE A 220 16.03 -13.35 -6.79
CA ILE A 220 16.26 -12.06 -7.43
C ILE A 220 14.90 -11.46 -7.78
N CYS A 221 14.59 -10.32 -7.18
CA CYS A 221 13.46 -9.48 -7.57
C CYS A 221 13.95 -8.48 -8.62
N ASN A 222 13.44 -8.60 -9.85
CA ASN A 222 13.74 -7.65 -10.91
C ASN A 222 12.75 -6.48 -10.84
N GLY A 223 13.22 -5.35 -10.30
CA GLY A 223 12.53 -4.06 -10.24
C GLY A 223 13.04 -3.04 -11.27
N ASP A 224 13.71 -3.47 -12.34
CA ASP A 224 14.26 -2.58 -13.37
C ASP A 224 13.18 -1.80 -14.13
N GLU A 225 12.03 -2.44 -14.40
CA GLU A 225 10.86 -1.83 -15.08
C GLU A 225 11.26 -0.86 -16.21
N GLY A 226 12.06 -1.35 -17.16
CA GLY A 226 12.67 -0.55 -18.23
C GLY A 226 11.71 -0.10 -19.33
N ASP A 227 10.55 -0.74 -19.45
CA ASP A 227 9.61 -0.51 -20.55
C ASP A 227 8.93 0.87 -20.48
N PRO A 228 8.91 1.67 -21.56
CA PRO A 228 8.23 2.95 -21.58
C PRO A 228 6.75 2.84 -21.17
N GLY A 229 6.33 3.63 -20.18
CA GLY A 229 4.96 3.64 -19.68
C GLY A 229 4.65 2.56 -18.63
N ALA A 230 5.59 1.68 -18.29
CA ALA A 230 5.46 0.76 -17.16
C ALA A 230 5.81 1.47 -15.84
N PHE A 231 4.95 1.32 -14.84
CA PHE A 231 5.15 1.84 -13.47
C PHE A 231 4.42 0.99 -12.41
N MET A 232 4.04 -0.22 -12.77
CA MET A 232 3.32 -1.16 -11.90
C MET A 232 4.24 -1.71 -10.80
N ASN A 233 5.49 -2.04 -11.12
CA ASN A 233 6.47 -2.49 -10.15
C ASN A 233 6.80 -1.36 -9.17
N ARG A 234 7.07 -0.16 -9.70
CA ARG A 234 7.26 1.05 -8.89
C ARG A 234 6.07 1.29 -7.95
N SER A 235 4.84 1.18 -8.44
CA SER A 235 3.65 1.41 -7.61
C SER A 235 3.55 0.46 -6.41
N VAL A 236 3.93 -0.80 -6.58
CA VAL A 236 3.95 -1.78 -5.48
C VAL A 236 5.14 -1.54 -4.56
N MET A 237 6.34 -1.28 -5.09
CA MET A 237 7.53 -1.01 -4.27
C MET A 237 7.41 0.27 -3.45
N GLU A 238 6.82 1.34 -4.00
CA GLU A 238 6.56 2.59 -3.27
C GLU A 238 5.36 2.47 -2.32
N GLY A 239 4.32 1.71 -2.69
CA GLY A 239 3.04 1.75 -1.99
C GLY A 239 2.73 0.56 -1.09
N ASN A 240 3.44 -0.55 -1.22
CA ASN A 240 3.36 -1.73 -0.37
C ASN A 240 4.66 -2.56 -0.47
N PRO A 241 5.82 -1.99 -0.08
CA PRO A 241 7.12 -2.67 -0.20
C PRO A 241 7.16 -4.00 0.56
N HIS A 242 6.49 -4.07 1.72
CA HIS A 242 6.43 -5.28 2.54
C HIS A 242 5.82 -6.48 1.82
N SER A 243 4.85 -6.27 0.91
CA SER A 243 4.32 -7.37 0.09
C SER A 243 5.34 -7.96 -0.89
N VAL A 244 6.28 -7.16 -1.40
CA VAL A 244 7.37 -7.63 -2.24
C VAL A 244 8.34 -8.47 -1.41
N ILE A 245 8.70 -7.97 -0.22
CA ILE A 245 9.57 -8.67 0.72
C ILE A 245 8.95 -10.00 1.15
N GLU A 246 7.66 -10.01 1.52
CA GLU A 246 6.95 -11.24 1.89
C GLU A 246 6.94 -12.25 0.75
N GLY A 247 6.66 -11.81 -0.48
CA GLY A 247 6.72 -12.67 -1.67
C GLY A 247 8.11 -13.26 -1.90
N MET A 248 9.17 -12.48 -1.69
CA MET A 248 10.55 -12.96 -1.76
C MET A 248 10.87 -13.97 -0.66
N MET A 249 10.41 -13.76 0.57
CA MET A 249 10.57 -14.70 1.68
C MET A 249 9.91 -16.04 1.38
N ILE A 250 8.69 -16.03 0.84
CA ILE A 250 7.96 -17.24 0.42
C ILE A 250 8.72 -17.96 -0.69
N ALA A 251 9.19 -17.23 -1.70
CA ALA A 251 9.98 -17.79 -2.79
C ALA A 251 11.30 -18.42 -2.29
N ALA A 252 11.95 -17.76 -1.34
CA ALA A 252 13.20 -18.23 -0.74
C ALA A 252 12.99 -19.58 -0.03
N ARG A 253 11.92 -19.70 0.76
CA ARG A 253 11.52 -20.97 1.39
C ARG A 253 11.24 -22.07 0.37
N ALA A 254 10.59 -21.73 -0.75
CA ALA A 254 10.22 -22.70 -1.79
C ALA A 254 11.43 -23.34 -2.49
N ILE A 255 12.55 -22.61 -2.61
CA ILE A 255 13.73 -23.09 -3.33
C ILE A 255 14.92 -23.43 -2.42
N GLY A 256 14.84 -23.11 -1.13
CA GLY A 256 15.96 -23.25 -0.18
C GLY A 256 17.02 -22.17 -0.35
N ALA A 257 16.62 -20.94 -0.69
CA ALA A 257 17.50 -19.78 -0.70
C ALA A 257 17.52 -19.08 0.66
N ASP A 258 18.66 -18.53 1.02
CA ASP A 258 18.89 -17.74 2.24
C ASP A 258 19.34 -16.30 1.94
N GLU A 259 19.53 -15.97 0.65
CA GLU A 259 19.87 -14.63 0.17
C GLU A 259 18.91 -14.15 -0.91
N GLY A 260 18.56 -12.87 -0.84
CA GLY A 260 17.67 -12.20 -1.78
C GLY A 260 18.24 -10.86 -2.22
N TYR A 261 18.14 -10.56 -3.52
CA TYR A 261 18.56 -9.29 -4.10
C TYR A 261 17.38 -8.61 -4.78
N VAL A 262 17.22 -7.32 -4.57
CA VAL A 262 16.28 -6.48 -5.32
C VAL A 262 17.11 -5.62 -6.27
N TYR A 263 16.99 -5.89 -7.56
CA TYR A 263 17.63 -5.07 -8.58
C TYR A 263 16.66 -3.95 -8.96
N VAL A 264 16.94 -2.73 -8.52
CA VAL A 264 16.14 -1.53 -8.80
C VAL A 264 16.94 -0.61 -9.70
N ARG A 265 16.30 -0.07 -10.74
CA ARG A 265 16.90 0.94 -11.60
C ARG A 265 17.28 2.22 -10.82
N ALA A 266 18.28 2.93 -11.32
CA ALA A 266 18.64 4.27 -10.84
C ALA A 266 17.61 5.34 -11.23
#